data_AF-A0A2S1YSH5-F1
#
_entry.id   AF-A0A2S1YSH5-F1
#
_cell.length_a   1.000
_cell.length_b   1.000
_cell.length_c   1.000
_cell.angle_alpha   90.00
_cell.angle_beta   90.00
_cell.angle_gamma   90.00
#
_symmetry.space_group_name_H-M   'P 1'
#
loop_
_entity.id
_entity.type
_entity.pdbx_description
1 polymer ?
#
loop_
_entity_poly.entity_id
_entity_poly.type
_entity_poly.pdbx_seq_one_letter_code
_entity_poly.pdbx_strand_id
1 'polypeptide(L)'
;MRKKTHYVVLVILSGIIFGCSDDADSYKPNYLPSIDATTLPAGNHPMTMFEDNEDPARMYDKTDRWFRVNEPLQVIQKGKDSVQVSLYSPVGLSDVKVYAKLPNYDKRFLIYSFSKVPAFHRSFHKLPLTEKKNDYLLETGNTVTIDKIEGFSSGAIQFSVESDDPLFQKFKKIKSTHLIQFHDGYHINELGKFLPMNPVLAKEAITMIINYSYALSHPLYYSTFTNFDKYKQEQAATAGTGINGALNWHGNADDVDGVYDYYSKEETEKIYWNYLDKRTVWMAMVGGDSAWGGGNLASQWESGYVTGHWVGEMSVWSHEYSHHIGFSHSSNLANSGEGGGQQGMLTDLYKYLIYLNDLPFLDPDILKTYSKTNYLNGTYKKPVFNINPKNPFLLKYKGEGKWN
;
A
#
# COMPACT_ATOMS: atom_id res chain seq x y z
N MET A 1 8.83 42.02 5.15
CA MET A 1 8.53 42.10 3.70
C MET A 1 8.10 40.72 3.20
N ARG A 2 6.78 40.46 3.11
CA ARG A 2 6.24 39.19 2.58
C ARG A 2 6.23 39.27 1.04
N LYS A 3 7.05 38.45 0.36
CA LYS A 3 6.94 38.27 -1.09
C LYS A 3 5.66 37.49 -1.40
N LYS A 4 4.70 38.14 -2.06
CA LYS A 4 3.52 37.50 -2.65
C LYS A 4 3.93 36.79 -3.93
N THR A 5 4.13 35.48 -3.89
CA THR A 5 4.29 34.67 -5.09
C THR A 5 2.93 34.57 -5.79
N HIS A 6 2.80 35.21 -6.94
CA HIS A 6 1.60 35.10 -7.78
C HIS A 6 1.74 33.84 -8.63
N TYR A 7 0.87 32.84 -8.41
CA TYR A 7 0.72 31.72 -9.34
C TYR A 7 -0.05 32.22 -10.56
N VAL A 8 0.66 32.45 -11.66
CA VAL A 8 0.04 32.67 -12.97
C VAL A 8 -0.40 31.31 -13.49
N VAL A 9 -1.71 31.05 -13.48
CA VAL A 9 -2.31 29.91 -14.18
C VAL A 9 -2.37 30.29 -15.66
N LEU A 10 -1.50 29.69 -16.47
CA LEU A 10 -1.52 29.85 -17.92
C LEU A 10 -2.71 29.06 -18.48
N VAL A 11 -3.66 29.76 -19.10
CA VAL A 11 -4.83 29.15 -19.75
C VAL A 11 -4.36 28.47 -21.04
N ILE A 12 -4.36 27.14 -21.04
CA ILE A 12 -4.12 26.33 -22.25
C ILE A 12 -5.47 26.24 -22.99
N LEU A 13 -5.59 26.92 -24.13
CA LEU A 13 -6.70 26.72 -25.06
C LEU A 13 -6.39 25.48 -25.91
N SER A 14 -7.03 24.35 -25.60
CA SER A 14 -7.01 23.13 -26.43
C SER A 14 -8.38 22.95 -27.10
N GLY A 15 -8.38 22.73 -28.42
CA GLY A 15 -9.58 22.33 -29.16
C GLY A 15 -9.98 20.90 -28.81
N ILE A 16 -11.20 20.72 -28.30
CA ILE A 16 -11.82 19.40 -28.07
C ILE A 16 -12.99 19.29 -29.04
N ILE A 17 -12.93 18.32 -29.95
CA ILE A 17 -14.01 18.07 -30.92
C ILE A 17 -14.72 16.78 -30.53
N PHE A 18 -16.04 16.84 -30.42
CA PHE A 18 -16.88 15.68 -30.16
C PHE A 18 -17.31 15.07 -31.50
N GLY A 19 -17.03 13.79 -31.70
CA GLY A 19 -17.61 13.03 -32.79
C GLY A 19 -19.04 12.62 -32.46
N CYS A 20 -20.02 13.38 -32.96
CA CYS A 20 -21.38 12.89 -33.19
C CYS A 20 -21.68 13.16 -34.67
N SER A 21 -21.75 12.14 -35.51
CA SER A 21 -22.15 12.30 -36.91
C SER A 21 -23.27 11.33 -37.25
N ASP A 22 -24.44 11.88 -37.59
CA ASP A 22 -25.58 11.17 -38.20
C ASP A 22 -25.35 10.85 -39.69
N ASP A 23 -24.17 11.15 -40.24
CA ASP A 23 -23.76 10.72 -41.58
C ASP A 23 -22.87 9.48 -41.49
N ALA A 24 -23.50 8.33 -41.69
CA ALA A 24 -22.85 7.04 -41.85
C ALA A 24 -22.09 7.01 -43.19
N ASP A 25 -20.82 7.43 -43.20
CA ASP A 25 -19.75 6.63 -43.80
C ASP A 25 -18.33 7.17 -43.52
N SER A 26 -17.54 6.31 -42.86
CA SER A 26 -16.06 6.22 -42.86
C SER A 26 -15.18 6.83 -41.76
N TYR A 27 -15.69 7.55 -40.75
CA TYR A 27 -14.79 7.92 -39.63
C TYR A 27 -14.47 6.70 -38.75
N LYS A 28 -13.23 6.19 -38.87
CA LYS A 28 -12.68 5.12 -38.04
C LYS A 28 -11.72 5.72 -37.01
N PRO A 29 -12.08 5.73 -35.72
CA PRO A 29 -11.21 6.25 -34.66
C PRO A 29 -9.87 5.51 -34.67
N ASN A 30 -8.77 6.26 -34.57
CA ASN A 30 -7.45 5.67 -34.45
C ASN A 30 -6.99 5.72 -32.99
N TYR A 31 -7.39 4.72 -32.22
CA TYR A 31 -6.99 4.60 -30.82
C TYR A 31 -5.53 4.17 -30.66
N LEU A 32 -4.93 4.60 -29.56
CA LEU A 32 -3.60 4.16 -29.18
C LEU A 32 -3.56 2.64 -28.94
N PRO A 33 -2.52 1.93 -29.42
CA PRO A 33 -2.39 0.51 -29.17
C PRO A 33 -2.16 0.21 -27.69
N SER A 34 -2.55 -0.99 -27.27
CA SER A 34 -2.20 -1.49 -25.94
C SER A 34 -0.70 -1.73 -25.82
N ILE A 35 -0.15 -1.45 -24.64
CA ILE A 35 1.27 -1.57 -24.31
C ILE A 35 1.48 -2.86 -23.51
N ASP A 36 2.40 -3.72 -23.94
CA ASP A 36 2.95 -4.75 -23.07
C ASP A 36 4.19 -4.19 -22.39
N ALA A 37 4.10 -3.88 -21.09
CA ALA A 37 5.22 -3.26 -20.39
C ALA A 37 6.39 -4.22 -20.13
N THR A 38 6.28 -5.50 -20.49
CA THR A 38 7.41 -6.43 -20.52
C THR A 38 8.26 -6.31 -21.80
N THR A 39 7.70 -5.70 -22.85
CA THR A 39 8.32 -5.57 -24.18
C THR A 39 8.15 -4.15 -24.73
N LEU A 40 8.83 -3.19 -24.10
CA LEU A 40 8.75 -1.78 -24.50
C LEU A 40 9.51 -1.48 -25.80
N PRO A 41 9.05 -0.49 -26.60
CA PRO A 41 9.74 -0.07 -27.83
C PRO A 41 11.17 0.45 -27.59
N ALA A 42 12.01 0.39 -28.63
CA ALA A 42 13.38 0.90 -28.58
C ALA A 42 13.46 2.35 -28.07
N GLY A 43 14.36 2.61 -27.12
CA GLY A 43 14.50 3.91 -26.44
C GLY A 43 13.70 4.04 -25.14
N ASN A 44 12.84 3.07 -24.82
CA ASN A 44 12.24 2.88 -23.51
C ASN A 44 12.54 1.46 -23.03
N HIS A 45 12.96 1.29 -21.78
CA HIS A 45 13.31 -0.01 -21.25
C HIS A 45 12.51 -0.28 -19.99
N PRO A 46 11.92 -1.49 -19.83
CA PRO A 46 11.32 -1.86 -18.57
C PRO A 46 12.43 -1.91 -17.53
N MET A 47 12.22 -1.21 -16.42
CA MET A 47 13.13 -1.25 -15.29
C MET A 47 12.48 -2.02 -14.16
N THR A 48 13.16 -3.03 -13.66
CA THR A 48 12.78 -3.65 -12.40
C THR A 48 13.28 -2.76 -11.27
N MET A 49 12.38 -2.30 -10.41
CA MET A 49 12.74 -1.60 -9.18
C MET A 49 13.21 -2.61 -8.13
N PHE A 50 14.14 -2.20 -7.28
CA PHE A 50 14.67 -3.01 -6.19
C PHE A 50 15.40 -4.27 -6.69
N GLU A 51 16.09 -4.23 -7.83
CA GLU A 51 16.91 -5.39 -8.23
C GLU A 51 17.86 -5.79 -7.10
N ASP A 52 18.11 -7.10 -6.94
CA ASP A 52 18.76 -7.59 -5.73
C ASP A 52 20.16 -6.97 -5.53
N ASN A 53 20.85 -6.67 -6.63
CA ASN A 53 22.16 -6.01 -6.68
C ASN A 53 22.09 -4.48 -6.93
N GLU A 54 20.91 -3.86 -6.89
CA GLU A 54 20.76 -2.41 -6.98
C GLU A 54 21.43 -1.73 -5.77
N ASP A 55 22.08 -0.58 -5.99
CA ASP A 55 22.61 0.24 -4.88
C ASP A 55 21.47 0.62 -3.91
N PRO A 56 21.56 0.25 -2.61
CA PRO A 56 20.57 0.60 -1.60
C PRO A 56 20.29 2.11 -1.52
N ALA A 57 21.23 2.98 -1.86
CA ALA A 57 21.02 4.43 -1.88
C ALA A 57 19.83 4.85 -2.76
N ARG A 58 19.55 4.11 -3.85
CA ARG A 58 18.37 4.36 -4.70
C ARG A 58 17.06 4.06 -3.97
N MET A 59 17.01 2.98 -3.18
CA MET A 59 15.85 2.65 -2.33
C MET A 59 15.57 3.74 -1.30
N TYR A 60 16.62 4.36 -0.75
CA TYR A 60 16.50 5.42 0.26
C TYR A 60 16.18 6.81 -0.32
N ASP A 61 16.26 7.00 -1.64
CA ASP A 61 15.87 8.25 -2.28
C ASP A 61 14.34 8.44 -2.19
N LYS A 62 13.92 9.24 -1.21
CA LYS A 62 12.50 9.56 -0.95
C LYS A 62 11.82 10.37 -2.05
N THR A 63 12.59 10.94 -2.99
CA THR A 63 12.05 11.62 -4.17
C THR A 63 11.78 10.64 -5.32
N ASP A 64 12.40 9.46 -5.28
CA ASP A 64 12.33 8.44 -6.31
C ASP A 64 11.56 7.18 -5.90
N ARG A 65 11.82 6.64 -4.70
CA ARG A 65 11.25 5.38 -4.20
C ARG A 65 10.29 5.65 -3.05
N TRP A 66 9.03 5.83 -3.41
CA TRP A 66 7.92 5.99 -2.47
C TRP A 66 6.63 5.54 -3.14
N PHE A 67 5.64 5.16 -2.35
CA PHE A 67 4.29 4.92 -2.86
C PHE A 67 3.25 5.17 -1.78
N ARG A 68 2.01 5.46 -2.17
CA ARG A 68 0.89 5.37 -1.23
C ARG A 68 0.40 3.94 -1.22
N VAL A 69 0.15 3.38 -0.03
CA VAL A 69 -0.15 1.94 0.08
C VAL A 69 -1.48 1.53 -0.60
N ASN A 70 -2.42 2.46 -0.75
CA ASN A 70 -3.65 2.27 -1.55
C ASN A 70 -3.47 2.54 -3.05
N GLU A 71 -2.29 2.99 -3.49
CA GLU A 71 -1.94 3.23 -4.89
C GLU A 71 -0.62 2.51 -5.26
N PRO A 72 -0.50 1.17 -5.13
CA PRO A 72 0.73 0.47 -5.50
C PRO A 72 1.12 0.68 -6.97
N LEU A 73 0.13 0.85 -7.85
CA LEU A 73 0.36 1.29 -9.23
C LEU A 73 0.20 2.81 -9.33
N GLN A 74 1.30 3.50 -9.58
CA GLN A 74 1.36 4.96 -9.66
C GLN A 74 1.60 5.43 -11.09
N VAL A 75 0.92 6.51 -11.45
CA VAL A 75 1.13 7.25 -12.70
C VAL A 75 1.40 8.70 -12.35
N ILE A 76 2.65 9.12 -12.54
CA ILE A 76 3.14 10.43 -12.09
C ILE A 76 3.64 11.22 -13.30
N GLN A 77 3.12 12.43 -13.51
CA GLN A 77 3.65 13.34 -14.52
C GLN A 77 5.13 13.67 -14.23
N LYS A 78 5.97 13.55 -15.25
CA LYS A 78 7.39 13.94 -15.23
C LYS A 78 7.61 15.03 -16.28
N GLY A 79 8.00 16.22 -15.82
CA GLY A 79 8.18 17.36 -16.70
C GLY A 79 6.86 17.78 -17.39
N LYS A 80 6.98 18.25 -18.63
CA LYS A 80 5.84 18.80 -19.38
C LYS A 80 5.13 17.79 -20.29
N ASP A 81 5.77 16.66 -20.60
CA ASP A 81 5.39 15.83 -21.75
C ASP A 81 5.48 14.33 -21.48
N SER A 82 5.76 13.91 -20.25
CA SER A 82 6.04 12.51 -19.93
C SER A 82 5.35 12.07 -18.65
N VAL A 83 5.17 10.76 -18.49
CA VAL A 83 4.71 10.12 -17.27
C VAL A 83 5.67 9.02 -16.85
N GLN A 84 5.84 8.85 -15.55
CA GLN A 84 6.42 7.67 -14.94
C GLN A 84 5.28 6.75 -14.51
N VAL A 85 5.33 5.49 -14.94
CA VAL A 85 4.47 4.42 -14.43
C VAL A 85 5.32 3.55 -13.52
N SER A 86 4.87 3.30 -12.29
CA SER A 86 5.59 2.46 -11.32
C SER A 86 4.63 1.53 -10.59
N LEU A 87 4.97 0.24 -10.50
CA LEU A 87 4.21 -0.75 -9.75
C LEU A 87 5.02 -1.23 -8.54
N TYR A 88 4.57 -0.93 -7.33
CA TYR A 88 5.14 -1.41 -6.08
C TYR A 88 4.42 -2.69 -5.64
N SER A 89 4.66 -3.79 -6.36
CA SER A 89 4.03 -5.08 -6.07
C SER A 89 4.95 -6.24 -6.48
N PRO A 90 5.02 -7.33 -5.68
CA PRO A 90 5.76 -8.53 -6.04
C PRO A 90 5.10 -9.35 -7.16
N VAL A 91 3.84 -9.05 -7.49
CA VAL A 91 3.10 -9.66 -8.60
C VAL A 91 2.72 -8.57 -9.59
N GLY A 92 2.88 -8.86 -10.89
CA GLY A 92 2.46 -7.97 -11.97
C GLY A 92 0.94 -7.80 -12.04
N LEU A 93 0.49 -6.90 -12.91
CA LEU A 93 -0.92 -6.65 -13.20
C LEU A 93 -1.21 -6.85 -14.68
N SER A 94 -2.44 -7.23 -14.98
CA SER A 94 -2.99 -7.35 -16.33
C SER A 94 -4.10 -6.34 -16.60
N ASP A 95 -4.36 -6.05 -17.88
CA ASP A 95 -5.50 -5.25 -18.34
C ASP A 95 -5.68 -3.92 -17.60
N VAL A 96 -4.58 -3.18 -17.46
CA VAL A 96 -4.52 -1.89 -16.74
C VAL A 96 -4.87 -0.75 -17.69
N LYS A 97 -5.91 0.00 -17.33
CA LYS A 97 -6.38 1.20 -18.02
C LYS A 97 -5.96 2.44 -17.25
N VAL A 98 -5.22 3.34 -17.89
CA VAL A 98 -4.88 4.65 -17.34
C VAL A 98 -5.74 5.69 -18.04
N TYR A 99 -6.61 6.31 -17.27
CA TYR A 99 -7.44 7.43 -17.71
C TYR A 99 -6.77 8.75 -17.35
N ALA A 100 -6.91 9.74 -18.23
CA ALA A 100 -6.53 11.13 -17.99
C ALA A 100 -7.76 12.04 -17.94
N LYS A 101 -7.69 13.09 -17.13
CA LYS A 101 -8.65 14.19 -17.07
C LYS A 101 -7.93 15.54 -17.18
N LEU A 102 -8.43 16.40 -18.08
CA LEU A 102 -7.93 17.76 -18.27
C LEU A 102 -8.70 18.74 -17.34
N PRO A 103 -8.13 19.90 -16.97
CA PRO A 103 -8.74 20.79 -15.96
C PRO A 103 -10.13 21.31 -16.33
N ASN A 104 -10.31 21.61 -17.63
CA ASN A 104 -11.53 22.22 -18.16
C ASN A 104 -12.36 21.21 -18.95
N TYR A 105 -12.19 19.91 -18.69
CA TYR A 105 -12.93 18.84 -19.35
C TYR A 105 -13.42 17.83 -18.32
N ASP A 106 -14.74 17.72 -18.18
CA ASP A 106 -15.32 16.97 -17.06
C ASP A 106 -15.14 15.46 -17.17
N LYS A 107 -15.09 14.94 -18.39
CA LYS A 107 -14.95 13.51 -18.68
C LYS A 107 -13.49 13.10 -18.70
N ARG A 108 -13.19 11.89 -18.23
CA ARG A 108 -11.88 11.28 -18.42
C ARG A 108 -11.85 10.41 -19.67
N PHE A 109 -10.66 10.24 -20.23
CA PHE A 109 -10.42 9.44 -21.43
C PHE A 109 -9.22 8.52 -21.25
N LEU A 110 -9.25 7.37 -21.90
CA LEU A 110 -8.21 6.34 -21.82
C LEU A 110 -6.95 6.84 -22.54
N ILE A 111 -5.91 7.18 -21.80
CA ILE A 111 -4.65 7.69 -22.35
C ILE A 111 -3.62 6.57 -22.57
N TYR A 112 -3.65 5.52 -21.75
CA TYR A 112 -2.86 4.31 -21.94
C TYR A 112 -3.68 3.07 -21.58
N SER A 113 -3.49 2.01 -22.34
CA SER A 113 -3.91 0.65 -21.99
C SER A 113 -2.66 -0.22 -21.89
N PHE A 114 -2.47 -0.92 -20.79
CA PHE A 114 -1.40 -1.88 -20.61
C PHE A 114 -1.98 -3.29 -20.52
N SER A 115 -1.60 -4.17 -21.44
CA SER A 115 -2.00 -5.58 -21.36
C SER A 115 -1.29 -6.29 -20.21
N LYS A 116 -0.04 -5.91 -19.94
CA LYS A 116 0.78 -6.42 -18.84
C LYS A 116 1.64 -5.32 -18.23
N VAL A 117 1.74 -5.33 -16.91
CA VAL A 117 2.69 -4.55 -16.10
C VAL A 117 3.46 -5.52 -15.19
N PRO A 118 4.77 -5.72 -15.37
CA PRO A 118 5.51 -6.70 -14.57
C PRO A 118 5.64 -6.31 -13.09
N ALA A 119 6.03 -7.26 -12.24
CA ALA A 119 6.29 -7.00 -10.82
C ALA A 119 7.41 -5.96 -10.65
N PHE A 120 7.31 -5.14 -9.59
CA PHE A 120 8.23 -4.04 -9.30
C PHE A 120 8.56 -3.16 -10.52
N HIS A 121 7.63 -2.98 -11.46
CA HIS A 121 7.92 -2.31 -12.73
C HIS A 121 8.14 -0.81 -12.60
N ARG A 122 9.01 -0.27 -13.45
CA ARG A 122 9.05 1.16 -13.79
C ARG A 122 9.29 1.37 -15.28
N SER A 123 8.59 2.36 -15.85
CA SER A 123 8.81 2.83 -17.22
C SER A 123 8.43 4.30 -17.37
N PHE A 124 8.92 4.94 -18.42
CA PHE A 124 8.59 6.32 -18.76
C PHE A 124 7.91 6.39 -20.13
N HIS A 125 6.81 7.11 -20.24
CA HIS A 125 6.03 7.21 -21.48
C HIS A 125 5.81 8.66 -21.84
N LYS A 126 5.96 9.00 -23.12
CA LYS A 126 5.53 10.30 -23.63
C LYS A 126 4.01 10.40 -23.54
N LEU A 127 3.52 11.58 -23.16
CA LEU A 127 2.10 11.91 -23.18
C LEU A 127 1.66 12.03 -24.65
N PRO A 128 0.77 11.15 -25.15
CA PRO A 128 0.42 11.17 -26.58
C PRO A 128 -0.20 12.50 -27.02
N LEU A 129 -0.87 13.19 -26.10
CA LEU A 129 -1.47 14.52 -26.29
C LEU A 129 -0.44 15.62 -26.60
N THR A 130 0.83 15.45 -26.22
CA THR A 130 1.88 16.44 -26.49
C THR A 130 2.58 16.22 -27.81
N GLU A 131 2.40 15.04 -28.42
CA GLU A 131 3.04 14.66 -29.68
C GLU A 131 2.23 15.14 -30.87
N LYS A 132 0.92 14.85 -30.86
CA LYS A 132 0.02 15.12 -31.98
C LYS A 132 -1.44 15.07 -31.55
N LYS A 133 -2.32 15.42 -32.50
CA LYS A 133 -3.76 15.14 -32.43
C LYS A 133 -4.00 13.63 -32.40
N ASN A 134 -4.86 13.16 -31.49
CA ASN A 134 -5.23 11.75 -31.36
C ASN A 134 -6.70 11.58 -30.98
N ASP A 135 -7.21 10.37 -31.22
CA ASP A 135 -8.52 9.93 -30.77
C ASP A 135 -8.41 9.08 -29.50
N TYR A 136 -9.31 9.30 -28.56
CA TYR A 136 -9.34 8.63 -27.27
C TYR A 136 -10.72 8.09 -26.94
N LEU A 137 -10.76 6.98 -26.21
CA LEU A 137 -12.00 6.43 -25.69
C LEU A 137 -12.36 7.13 -24.37
N LEU A 138 -13.55 7.71 -24.29
CA LEU A 138 -14.10 8.22 -23.03
C LEU A 138 -14.49 7.07 -22.10
N GLU A 139 -14.60 7.36 -20.81
CA GLU A 139 -15.15 6.41 -19.84
C GLU A 139 -16.55 5.89 -20.20
N THR A 140 -17.31 6.65 -21.00
CA THR A 140 -18.64 6.26 -21.49
C THR A 140 -18.60 5.42 -22.77
N GLY A 141 -17.42 5.08 -23.29
CA GLY A 141 -17.23 4.31 -24.53
C GLY A 141 -17.30 5.12 -25.83
N ASN A 142 -17.56 6.43 -25.77
CA ASN A 142 -17.59 7.30 -26.95
C ASN A 142 -16.20 7.83 -27.31
N THR A 143 -15.97 8.14 -28.58
CA THR A 143 -14.73 8.76 -29.06
C THR A 143 -14.67 10.26 -28.72
N VAL A 144 -13.51 10.73 -28.32
CA VAL A 144 -13.16 12.16 -28.30
C VAL A 144 -11.87 12.38 -29.08
N THR A 145 -11.82 13.44 -29.88
CA THR A 145 -10.60 13.87 -30.56
C THR A 145 -10.03 15.08 -29.85
N ILE A 146 -8.76 15.00 -29.48
CA ILE A 146 -8.06 16.07 -28.75
C ILE A 146 -6.87 16.52 -29.61
N ASP A 147 -6.81 17.82 -29.90
CA ASP A 147 -5.68 18.42 -30.60
C ASP A 147 -4.41 18.39 -29.75
N LYS A 148 -3.24 18.56 -30.41
CA LYS A 148 -1.95 18.61 -29.73
C LYS A 148 -1.93 19.72 -28.66
N ILE A 149 -1.40 19.42 -27.48
CA ILE A 149 -1.18 20.36 -26.39
C ILE A 149 0.33 20.62 -26.25
N GLU A 150 0.76 21.89 -26.17
CA GLU A 150 2.18 22.31 -26.06
C GLU A 150 2.78 22.06 -24.67
N GLY A 151 2.50 20.89 -24.09
CA GLY A 151 2.96 20.45 -22.78
C GLY A 151 2.06 20.90 -21.62
N PHE A 152 2.27 20.26 -20.47
CA PHE A 152 1.50 20.46 -19.25
C PHE A 152 2.34 21.10 -18.14
N SER A 153 1.75 22.02 -17.39
CA SER A 153 2.27 22.33 -16.05
C SER A 153 2.03 21.14 -15.11
N SER A 154 2.80 21.05 -14.03
CA SER A 154 2.62 19.99 -13.03
C SER A 154 1.23 20.06 -12.41
N GLY A 155 0.50 18.95 -12.43
CA GLY A 155 -0.85 18.84 -11.85
C GLY A 155 -1.99 19.33 -12.74
N ALA A 156 -1.69 19.79 -13.97
CA ALA A 156 -2.73 20.18 -14.93
C ALA A 156 -3.45 18.95 -15.52
N ILE A 157 -2.81 17.79 -15.59
CA ILE A 157 -3.44 16.55 -16.03
C ILE A 157 -3.55 15.61 -14.84
N GLN A 158 -4.76 15.11 -14.59
CA GLN A 158 -5.02 14.15 -13.52
C GLN A 158 -5.09 12.74 -14.11
N PHE A 159 -4.50 11.78 -13.43
CA PHE A 159 -4.55 10.37 -13.83
C PHE A 159 -5.37 9.55 -12.84
N SER A 160 -6.11 8.58 -13.36
CA SER A 160 -6.78 7.54 -12.57
C SER A 160 -6.56 6.19 -13.23
N VAL A 161 -6.46 5.13 -12.43
CA VAL A 161 -6.15 3.79 -12.90
C VAL A 161 -7.31 2.85 -12.60
N GLU A 162 -7.63 1.99 -13.56
CA GLU A 162 -8.60 0.91 -13.46
C GLU A 162 -8.04 -0.38 -14.04
N SER A 163 -8.49 -1.52 -13.52
CA SER A 163 -8.13 -2.85 -14.03
C SER A 163 -9.11 -3.85 -13.44
N ASP A 164 -9.50 -4.85 -14.22
CA ASP A 164 -10.32 -5.97 -13.75
C ASP A 164 -9.47 -7.10 -13.13
N ASP A 165 -8.14 -6.90 -13.07
CA ASP A 165 -7.20 -7.84 -12.45
C ASP A 165 -7.58 -8.08 -10.97
N PRO A 166 -7.74 -9.35 -10.54
CA PRO A 166 -8.15 -9.67 -9.17
C PRO A 166 -7.25 -9.07 -8.09
N LEU A 167 -5.95 -8.93 -8.35
CA LEU A 167 -5.02 -8.30 -7.42
C LEU A 167 -5.26 -6.79 -7.35
N PHE A 168 -5.49 -6.13 -8.49
CA PHE A 168 -5.82 -4.70 -8.51
C PHE A 168 -7.12 -4.42 -7.75
N GLN A 169 -8.13 -5.30 -7.87
CA GLN A 169 -9.37 -5.20 -7.10
C GLN A 169 -9.12 -5.30 -5.59
N LYS A 170 -8.13 -6.10 -5.13
CA LYS A 170 -7.70 -6.08 -3.73
C LYS A 170 -7.02 -4.77 -3.35
N PHE A 171 -6.18 -4.18 -4.20
CA PHE A 171 -5.56 -2.87 -3.91
C PHE A 171 -6.61 -1.78 -3.71
N LYS A 172 -7.67 -1.76 -4.52
CA LYS A 172 -8.79 -0.80 -4.41
C LYS A 172 -9.53 -0.87 -3.07
N LYS A 173 -9.44 -1.99 -2.35
CA LYS A 173 -10.04 -2.18 -1.03
C LYS A 173 -9.21 -1.58 0.11
N ILE A 174 -7.93 -1.26 -0.14
CA ILE A 174 -7.06 -0.65 0.87
C ILE A 174 -7.50 0.78 1.13
N LYS A 175 -7.92 1.06 2.36
CA LYS A 175 -8.37 2.36 2.85
C LYS A 175 -7.22 3.22 3.34
N SER A 176 -6.12 2.61 3.81
CA SER A 176 -4.95 3.34 4.30
C SER A 176 -4.32 4.16 3.19
N THR A 177 -4.11 5.45 3.42
CA THR A 177 -3.46 6.35 2.43
C THR A 177 -2.03 6.70 2.80
N HIS A 178 -1.42 5.94 3.72
CA HIS A 178 -0.06 6.17 4.19
C HIS A 178 0.95 6.21 3.04
N LEU A 179 1.87 7.17 3.14
CA LEU A 179 3.02 7.29 2.25
C LEU A 179 4.14 6.40 2.78
N ILE A 180 4.52 5.38 2.03
CA ILE A 180 5.56 4.42 2.41
C ILE A 180 6.90 4.86 1.82
N GLN A 181 7.92 4.91 2.67
CA GLN A 181 9.30 5.23 2.30
C GLN A 181 10.28 4.39 3.12
N PHE A 182 11.51 4.25 2.61
CA PHE A 182 12.63 3.69 3.36
C PHE A 182 13.53 4.82 3.86
N HIS A 183 14.17 4.61 5.02
CA HIS A 183 15.01 5.64 5.64
C HIS A 183 16.33 5.07 6.15
N ASP A 184 17.43 5.65 5.69
CA ASP A 184 18.80 5.26 6.02
C ASP A 184 19.36 5.94 7.27
N GLY A 185 18.94 7.18 7.55
CA GLY A 185 19.40 7.93 8.72
C GLY A 185 19.32 7.20 10.06
N TYR A 186 18.44 6.21 10.23
CA TYR A 186 18.42 5.39 11.44
C TYR A 186 19.67 4.52 11.59
N HIS A 187 20.06 3.78 10.54
CA HIS A 187 21.26 2.92 10.60
C HIS A 187 22.55 3.72 10.40
N ILE A 188 22.49 4.91 9.79
CA ILE A 188 23.65 5.83 9.72
C ILE A 188 23.94 6.44 11.10
N ASN A 189 22.92 6.85 11.84
CA ASN A 189 23.10 7.57 13.11
C ASN A 189 23.20 6.65 14.33
N GLU A 190 22.56 5.49 14.31
CA GLU A 190 22.53 4.51 15.41
C GLU A 190 22.84 3.10 14.89
N LEU A 191 23.98 2.94 14.21
CA LEU A 191 24.41 1.64 13.67
C LEU A 191 24.50 0.58 14.78
N GLY A 192 23.99 -0.62 14.48
CA GLY A 192 23.89 -1.73 15.44
C GLY A 192 22.51 -1.79 16.08
N LYS A 193 21.95 -0.65 16.50
CA LYS A 193 20.52 -0.59 16.89
C LYS A 193 19.63 -0.78 15.67
N PHE A 194 19.94 -0.07 14.58
CA PHE A 194 19.35 -0.29 13.26
C PHE A 194 20.39 -0.83 12.29
N LEU A 195 19.94 -1.63 11.33
CA LEU A 195 20.77 -2.20 10.27
C LEU A 195 20.37 -1.65 8.91
N PRO A 196 21.31 -1.59 7.95
CA PRO A 196 21.00 -1.21 6.58
C PRO A 196 20.03 -2.24 5.99
N MET A 197 18.91 -1.75 5.47
CA MET A 197 18.08 -2.50 4.53
C MET A 197 18.74 -2.51 3.14
N ASN A 198 18.41 -3.53 2.36
CA ASN A 198 18.79 -3.65 0.97
C ASN A 198 17.54 -3.88 0.09
N PRO A 199 17.67 -3.86 -1.24
CA PRO A 199 16.55 -4.05 -2.15
C PRO A 199 15.76 -5.36 -1.94
N VAL A 200 16.44 -6.45 -1.54
CA VAL A 200 15.78 -7.74 -1.25
C VAL A 200 14.80 -7.60 -0.09
N LEU A 201 15.23 -6.96 1.01
CA LEU A 201 14.38 -6.69 2.18
C LEU A 201 13.30 -5.64 1.88
N ALA A 202 13.58 -4.69 0.98
CA ALA A 202 12.60 -3.70 0.53
C ALA A 202 11.36 -4.36 -0.11
N LYS A 203 11.58 -5.38 -0.96
CA LYS A 203 10.49 -6.11 -1.62
C LYS A 203 9.60 -6.81 -0.60
N GLU A 204 10.19 -7.43 0.42
CA GLU A 204 9.46 -8.04 1.53
C GLU A 204 8.68 -7.00 2.32
N ALA A 205 9.30 -5.87 2.67
CA ALA A 205 8.66 -4.78 3.38
C ALA A 205 7.45 -4.19 2.61
N ILE A 206 7.59 -3.95 1.30
CA ILE A 206 6.49 -3.51 0.42
C ILE A 206 5.35 -4.53 0.41
N THR A 207 5.68 -5.81 0.30
CA THR A 207 4.71 -6.91 0.30
C THR A 207 3.94 -6.97 1.62
N MET A 208 4.67 -6.94 2.73
CA MET A 208 4.13 -6.96 4.08
C MET A 208 3.20 -5.76 4.34
N ILE A 209 3.63 -4.53 4.01
CA ILE A 209 2.82 -3.34 4.33
C ILE A 209 1.53 -3.26 3.48
N ILE A 210 1.53 -3.77 2.25
CA ILE A 210 0.32 -3.88 1.44
C ILE A 210 -0.66 -4.89 2.05
N ASN A 211 -0.19 -6.09 2.41
CA ASN A 211 -1.03 -7.08 3.10
C ASN A 211 -1.57 -6.56 4.42
N TYR A 212 -0.72 -5.92 5.23
CA TYR A 212 -1.08 -5.35 6.51
C TYR A 212 -2.15 -4.26 6.35
N SER A 213 -1.98 -3.36 5.37
CA SER A 213 -2.94 -2.29 5.09
C SER A 213 -4.27 -2.83 4.55
N TYR A 214 -4.26 -3.92 3.79
CA TYR A 214 -5.46 -4.65 3.41
C TYR A 214 -6.17 -5.24 4.64
N ALA A 215 -5.44 -5.88 5.56
CA ALA A 215 -5.99 -6.42 6.79
C ALA A 215 -6.64 -5.32 7.67
N LEU A 216 -5.99 -4.17 7.85
CA LEU A 216 -6.57 -3.02 8.56
C LEU A 216 -7.82 -2.43 7.86
N SER A 217 -7.92 -2.60 6.54
CA SER A 217 -9.06 -2.11 5.77
C SER A 217 -10.27 -3.07 5.82
N HIS A 218 -10.02 -4.33 6.19
CA HIS A 218 -10.97 -5.43 6.14
C HIS A 218 -12.20 -5.19 7.02
N PRO A 219 -13.42 -5.54 6.55
CA PRO A 219 -14.64 -5.39 7.35
C PRO A 219 -14.59 -6.13 8.69
N LEU A 220 -13.99 -7.32 8.74
CA LEU A 220 -13.77 -8.06 9.99
C LEU A 220 -12.86 -7.30 10.96
N TYR A 221 -11.79 -6.66 10.48
CA TYR A 221 -10.94 -5.83 11.33
C TYR A 221 -11.73 -4.65 11.86
N TYR A 222 -12.40 -3.88 10.99
CA TYR A 222 -13.20 -2.72 11.39
C TYR A 222 -14.26 -3.07 12.45
N SER A 223 -15.04 -4.14 12.20
CA SER A 223 -16.08 -4.60 13.12
C SER A 223 -15.50 -5.04 14.47
N THR A 224 -14.37 -5.77 14.45
CA THR A 224 -13.69 -6.22 15.67
C THR A 224 -13.09 -5.06 16.44
N PHE A 225 -12.41 -4.14 15.76
CA PHE A 225 -11.78 -2.97 16.35
C PHE A 225 -12.82 -2.05 17.01
N THR A 226 -13.94 -1.78 16.35
CA THR A 226 -15.02 -0.91 16.89
C THR A 226 -15.90 -1.59 17.95
N ASN A 227 -15.76 -2.91 18.14
CA ASN A 227 -16.48 -3.71 19.14
C ASN A 227 -15.50 -4.62 19.90
N PHE A 228 -14.35 -4.07 20.32
CA PHE A 228 -13.27 -4.86 20.90
C PHE A 228 -13.66 -5.53 22.23
N ASP A 229 -14.55 -4.89 23.00
CA ASP A 229 -15.18 -5.46 24.19
C ASP A 229 -15.90 -6.80 23.90
N LYS A 230 -16.64 -6.87 22.79
CA LYS A 230 -17.30 -8.10 22.36
C LYS A 230 -16.28 -9.16 21.95
N TYR A 231 -15.25 -8.77 21.22
CA TYR A 231 -14.16 -9.67 20.85
C TYR A 231 -13.51 -10.29 22.10
N LYS A 232 -13.28 -9.49 23.14
CA LYS A 232 -12.73 -9.94 24.43
C LYS A 232 -13.66 -10.92 25.15
N GLN A 233 -14.97 -10.63 25.18
CA GLN A 233 -15.97 -11.53 25.75
C GLN A 233 -16.02 -12.87 25.01
N GLU A 234 -16.06 -12.84 23.67
CA GLU A 234 -16.10 -14.03 22.83
C GLU A 234 -14.82 -14.85 22.94
N GLN A 235 -13.65 -14.21 22.98
CA GLN A 235 -12.36 -14.86 23.17
C GLN A 235 -12.30 -15.58 24.52
N ALA A 236 -12.70 -14.91 25.61
CA ALA A 236 -12.72 -15.50 26.95
C ALA A 236 -13.72 -16.68 27.03
N ALA A 237 -14.93 -16.50 26.52
CA ALA A 237 -15.95 -17.55 26.48
C ALA A 237 -15.49 -18.78 25.70
N THR A 238 -14.82 -18.56 24.56
CA THR A 238 -14.27 -19.62 23.71
C THR A 238 -13.10 -20.35 24.38
N ALA A 239 -12.28 -19.63 25.15
CA ALA A 239 -11.18 -20.21 25.92
C ALA A 239 -11.66 -20.91 27.21
N GLY A 240 -12.90 -20.72 27.64
CA GLY A 240 -13.40 -21.19 28.93
C GLY A 240 -12.75 -20.46 30.11
N THR A 241 -12.31 -19.22 29.90
CA THR A 241 -11.63 -18.40 30.92
C THR A 241 -12.43 -17.15 31.24
N GLY A 242 -12.08 -16.48 32.34
CA GLY A 242 -12.51 -15.10 32.56
C GLY A 242 -11.86 -14.13 31.56
N ILE A 243 -12.40 -12.92 31.44
CA ILE A 243 -11.74 -11.84 30.73
C ILE A 243 -10.54 -11.39 31.58
N ASN A 244 -9.34 -11.36 30.98
CA ASN A 244 -8.14 -10.82 31.62
C ASN A 244 -7.87 -9.37 31.17
N GLY A 245 -7.36 -8.54 32.09
CA GLY A 245 -7.07 -7.11 31.97
C GLY A 245 -8.15 -6.26 31.30
N ALA A 246 -7.74 -5.31 30.46
CA ALA A 246 -8.62 -4.27 29.94
C ALA A 246 -9.84 -4.83 29.17
N LEU A 247 -11.03 -4.34 29.51
CA LEU A 247 -12.29 -4.76 28.89
C LEU A 247 -12.49 -4.19 27.48
N ASN A 248 -11.84 -3.06 27.16
CA ASN A 248 -11.93 -2.38 25.87
C ASN A 248 -10.61 -1.65 25.56
N TRP A 249 -10.56 -0.87 24.47
CA TRP A 249 -9.44 0.03 24.18
C TRP A 249 -9.27 1.09 25.25
N HIS A 250 -8.04 1.27 25.70
CA HIS A 250 -7.65 2.35 26.61
C HIS A 250 -6.41 3.07 26.09
N GLY A 251 -6.19 4.26 26.61
CA GLY A 251 -5.19 5.20 26.15
C GLY A 251 -3.84 5.05 26.84
N ASN A 252 -3.10 6.16 26.85
CA ASN A 252 -1.71 6.21 27.31
C ASN A 252 -1.59 6.56 28.79
N ALA A 253 -2.71 6.71 29.52
CA ALA A 253 -2.65 6.89 30.97
C ALA A 253 -2.03 5.63 31.60
N ASP A 254 -1.34 5.80 32.73
CA ASP A 254 -0.78 4.68 33.45
C ASP A 254 -1.89 3.82 34.05
N ASP A 255 -1.76 2.51 33.86
CA ASP A 255 -2.66 1.51 34.43
C ASP A 255 -2.37 1.36 35.93
N VAL A 256 -3.06 2.12 36.78
CA VAL A 256 -2.92 2.05 38.23
C VAL A 256 -3.98 1.12 38.80
N ASP A 257 -3.56 0.02 39.42
CA ASP A 257 -4.43 -0.96 40.10
C ASP A 257 -5.55 -1.55 39.21
N GLY A 258 -5.31 -1.69 37.90
CA GLY A 258 -6.29 -2.22 36.94
C GLY A 258 -7.39 -1.22 36.55
N VAL A 259 -7.18 0.07 36.82
CA VAL A 259 -8.03 1.15 36.34
C VAL A 259 -7.48 1.68 35.01
N TYR A 260 -8.33 1.71 33.98
CA TYR A 260 -7.95 2.06 32.61
C TYR A 260 -8.69 3.30 32.12
N ASP A 261 -8.04 4.12 31.28
CA ASP A 261 -8.62 5.26 30.57
C ASP A 261 -9.34 4.82 29.29
N TYR A 262 -10.46 4.11 29.46
CA TYR A 262 -11.22 3.58 28.32
C TYR A 262 -11.72 4.67 27.37
N TYR A 263 -11.60 4.40 26.07
CA TYR A 263 -12.14 5.25 25.03
C TYR A 263 -13.66 5.07 24.85
N SER A 264 -14.34 6.17 24.54
CA SER A 264 -15.69 6.15 24.00
C SER A 264 -15.74 5.48 22.61
N LYS A 265 -16.94 5.19 22.14
CA LYS A 265 -17.14 4.61 20.81
C LYS A 265 -16.71 5.58 19.70
N GLU A 266 -16.99 6.86 19.88
CA GLU A 266 -16.62 7.93 18.97
C GLU A 266 -15.09 8.09 18.89
N GLU A 267 -14.40 8.02 20.03
CA GLU A 267 -12.93 8.04 20.08
C GLU A 267 -12.34 6.80 19.41
N THR A 268 -12.90 5.61 19.67
CA THR A 268 -12.48 4.36 19.03
C THR A 268 -12.60 4.44 17.50
N GLU A 269 -13.72 4.94 16.99
CA GLU A 269 -13.92 5.15 15.55
C GLU A 269 -12.87 6.11 14.97
N LYS A 270 -12.60 7.22 15.66
CA LYS A 270 -11.56 8.18 15.25
C LYS A 270 -10.17 7.53 15.24
N ILE A 271 -9.86 6.70 16.23
CA ILE A 271 -8.59 5.98 16.30
C ILE A 271 -8.45 5.01 15.12
N TYR A 272 -9.52 4.27 14.78
CA TYR A 272 -9.50 3.40 13.59
C TYR A 272 -9.08 4.17 12.33
N TRP A 273 -9.68 5.34 12.09
CA TRP A 273 -9.32 6.17 10.94
C TRP A 273 -7.90 6.75 11.01
N ASN A 274 -7.37 6.99 12.22
CA ASN A 274 -5.97 7.38 12.39
C ASN A 274 -4.98 6.30 11.97
N TYR A 275 -5.32 5.00 12.09
CA TYR A 275 -4.47 3.90 11.58
C TYR A 275 -4.37 3.86 10.04
N LEU A 276 -5.28 4.55 9.35
CA LEU A 276 -5.49 4.51 7.90
C LEU A 276 -5.26 5.86 7.22
N ASP A 277 -4.68 6.83 7.93
CA ASP A 277 -4.64 8.21 7.46
C ASP A 277 -3.61 8.42 6.33
N LYS A 278 -3.03 9.63 6.21
CA LYS A 278 -2.13 10.04 5.14
C LYS A 278 -0.68 10.24 5.59
N ARG A 279 -0.34 9.90 6.84
CA ARG A 279 1.00 10.02 7.42
C ARG A 279 2.04 9.23 6.63
N THR A 280 3.30 9.59 6.84
CA THR A 280 4.43 8.90 6.25
C THR A 280 4.93 7.81 7.19
N VAL A 281 5.10 6.60 6.67
CA VAL A 281 5.75 5.48 7.36
C VAL A 281 7.15 5.32 6.78
N TRP A 282 8.16 5.47 7.64
CA TRP A 282 9.55 5.14 7.38
C TRP A 282 9.82 3.73 7.87
N MET A 283 9.91 2.80 6.92
CA MET A 283 10.23 1.41 7.21
C MET A 283 11.74 1.27 7.38
N ALA A 284 12.14 0.57 8.45
CA ALA A 284 13.54 0.31 8.78
C ALA A 284 13.75 -1.13 9.28
N MET A 285 15.01 -1.56 9.33
CA MET A 285 15.41 -2.84 9.90
C MET A 285 16.15 -2.65 11.22
N VAL A 286 15.79 -3.50 12.18
CA VAL A 286 16.38 -3.55 13.52
C VAL A 286 17.62 -4.43 13.51
N GLY A 287 18.66 -4.02 14.26
CA GLY A 287 19.86 -4.82 14.54
C GLY A 287 20.06 -5.20 16.00
N GLY A 288 19.44 -4.46 16.92
CA GLY A 288 19.57 -4.69 18.35
C GLY A 288 18.49 -5.61 18.93
N ASP A 289 18.39 -5.58 20.25
CA ASP A 289 17.53 -6.48 21.03
C ASP A 289 16.03 -6.15 20.97
N SER A 290 15.65 -5.01 20.38
CA SER A 290 14.26 -4.55 20.36
C SER A 290 13.93 -3.82 19.07
N ALA A 291 12.73 -4.08 18.55
CA ALA A 291 12.16 -3.26 17.50
C ALA A 291 11.71 -1.90 18.04
N TRP A 292 11.54 -0.95 17.12
CA TRP A 292 11.24 0.44 17.46
C TRP A 292 10.22 1.04 16.49
N GLY A 293 9.34 1.86 17.05
CA GLY A 293 8.36 2.67 16.34
C GLY A 293 8.18 4.02 17.01
N GLY A 294 7.51 4.94 16.31
CA GLY A 294 7.22 6.28 16.84
C GLY A 294 7.52 7.39 15.84
N GLY A 295 6.72 8.44 15.86
CA GLY A 295 6.77 9.47 14.82
C GLY A 295 6.51 8.83 13.45
N ASN A 296 7.42 8.99 12.49
CA ASN A 296 7.30 8.32 11.19
C ASN A 296 7.85 6.88 11.19
N LEU A 297 8.59 6.45 12.21
CA LEU A 297 9.27 5.15 12.22
C LEU A 297 8.31 4.01 12.53
N ALA A 298 8.42 2.93 11.76
CA ALA A 298 8.06 1.58 12.18
C ALA A 298 9.15 0.62 11.67
N SER A 299 9.69 -0.23 12.54
CA SER A 299 10.79 -1.13 12.20
C SER A 299 10.47 -2.58 12.54
N GLN A 300 11.26 -3.48 11.97
CA GLN A 300 11.10 -4.92 12.13
C GLN A 300 12.46 -5.61 12.01
N TRP A 301 12.59 -6.79 12.60
CA TRP A 301 13.75 -7.66 12.40
C TRP A 301 13.78 -8.24 10.99
N GLU A 302 14.97 -8.61 10.53
CA GLU A 302 15.14 -9.28 9.25
C GLU A 302 14.23 -10.52 9.11
N SER A 303 14.12 -11.34 10.16
CA SER A 303 13.24 -12.51 10.19
C SER A 303 11.76 -12.17 10.01
N GLY A 304 11.31 -11.03 10.54
CA GLY A 304 9.92 -10.57 10.37
C GLY A 304 9.60 -10.25 8.91
N TYR A 305 10.56 -9.66 8.18
CA TYR A 305 10.45 -9.42 6.73
C TYR A 305 10.58 -10.72 5.93
N VAL A 306 11.52 -11.60 6.25
CA VAL A 306 11.82 -12.77 5.42
C VAL A 306 10.83 -13.92 5.62
N THR A 307 10.34 -14.14 6.85
CA THR A 307 9.46 -15.27 7.18
C THR A 307 8.22 -14.90 7.97
N GLY A 308 8.32 -13.94 8.90
CA GLY A 308 7.27 -13.65 9.88
C GLY A 308 5.94 -13.26 9.26
N HIS A 309 5.93 -12.28 8.34
CA HIS A 309 4.67 -11.82 7.73
C HIS A 309 4.00 -12.88 6.85
N TRP A 310 4.76 -13.79 6.25
CA TRP A 310 4.23 -14.91 5.45
C TRP A 310 3.48 -15.95 6.29
N VAL A 311 3.79 -16.05 7.59
CA VAL A 311 3.09 -16.95 8.53
C VAL A 311 2.21 -16.20 9.53
N GLY A 312 2.08 -14.88 9.34
CA GLY A 312 1.23 -14.01 10.15
C GLY A 312 1.78 -13.66 11.53
N GLU A 313 3.09 -13.77 11.77
CA GLU A 313 3.73 -13.25 12.99
C GLU A 313 3.84 -11.72 12.94
N MET A 314 2.69 -11.05 13.07
CA MET A 314 2.56 -9.59 12.93
C MET A 314 2.49 -8.84 14.27
N SER A 315 2.66 -9.52 15.40
CA SER A 315 2.55 -8.92 16.74
C SER A 315 3.48 -7.72 16.92
N VAL A 316 4.77 -7.93 16.66
CA VAL A 316 5.81 -6.89 16.78
C VAL A 316 5.55 -5.75 15.81
N TRP A 317 5.25 -6.05 14.55
CA TRP A 317 4.95 -5.00 13.57
C TRP A 317 3.74 -4.16 14.01
N SER A 318 2.69 -4.82 14.52
CA SER A 318 1.50 -4.17 15.05
C SER A 318 1.81 -3.26 16.25
N HIS A 319 2.71 -3.70 17.14
CA HIS A 319 3.23 -2.90 18.25
C HIS A 319 3.93 -1.63 17.75
N GLU A 320 4.95 -1.77 16.90
CA GLU A 320 5.73 -0.63 16.41
C GLU A 320 4.90 0.31 15.54
N TYR A 321 3.98 -0.24 14.74
CA TYR A 321 3.05 0.55 13.96
C TYR A 321 2.11 1.36 14.87
N SER A 322 1.74 0.84 16.03
CA SER A 322 0.88 1.56 16.98
C SER A 322 1.63 2.70 17.69
N HIS A 323 2.94 2.55 17.91
CA HIS A 323 3.79 3.69 18.28
C HIS A 323 3.84 4.75 17.18
N HIS A 324 3.91 4.36 15.90
CA HIS A 324 3.78 5.28 14.77
C HIS A 324 2.42 6.02 14.77
N ILE A 325 1.35 5.36 15.21
CA ILE A 325 0.02 5.99 15.34
C ILE A 325 -0.07 6.96 16.53
N GLY A 326 0.75 6.78 17.57
CA GLY A 326 0.87 7.69 18.73
C GLY A 326 0.57 7.05 20.10
N PHE A 327 0.48 5.72 20.16
CA PHE A 327 0.23 5.01 21.41
C PHE A 327 1.53 4.65 22.14
N SER A 328 1.53 4.66 23.46
CA SER A 328 2.66 4.25 24.31
C SER A 328 2.50 2.81 24.78
N HIS A 329 3.48 2.27 25.50
CA HIS A 329 3.37 0.95 26.13
C HIS A 329 2.25 0.84 27.17
N SER A 330 1.75 1.96 27.69
CA SER A 330 0.61 1.97 28.61
C SER A 330 -0.71 1.64 27.91
N SER A 331 -0.83 1.86 26.59
CA SER A 331 -2.05 1.55 25.85
C SER A 331 -2.07 0.12 25.33
N ASN A 332 -3.21 -0.57 25.43
CA ASN A 332 -3.41 -1.86 24.77
C ASN A 332 -3.51 -1.78 23.22
N LEU A 333 -3.42 -0.57 22.65
CA LEU A 333 -3.23 -0.37 21.21
C LEU A 333 -1.77 -0.59 20.79
N ALA A 334 -0.79 -0.30 21.66
CA ALA A 334 0.60 -0.63 21.39
C ALA A 334 1.01 -1.93 22.09
N ASN A 335 0.67 -2.10 23.35
CA ASN A 335 1.05 -3.29 24.10
C ASN A 335 -0.05 -4.36 24.11
N SER A 336 0.32 -5.63 24.28
CA SER A 336 -0.62 -6.64 24.75
C SER A 336 -0.58 -6.59 26.28
N GLY A 337 -1.34 -5.68 26.90
CA GLY A 337 -1.57 -5.75 28.35
C GLY A 337 -2.13 -7.12 28.74
N GLU A 338 -2.22 -7.40 30.04
CA GLU A 338 -2.77 -8.68 30.52
C GLU A 338 -4.12 -8.97 29.85
N GLY A 339 -4.19 -10.01 29.01
CA GLY A 339 -5.39 -10.34 28.25
C GLY A 339 -5.46 -9.86 26.79
N GLY A 340 -4.42 -9.25 26.22
CA GLY A 340 -4.35 -8.98 24.78
C GLY A 340 -4.48 -7.51 24.40
N GLY A 341 -4.83 -7.24 23.14
CA GLY A 341 -4.80 -5.89 22.57
C GLY A 341 -4.63 -5.94 21.05
N GLN A 342 -4.22 -4.82 20.46
CA GLN A 342 -4.04 -4.67 19.02
C GLN A 342 -3.03 -5.67 18.45
N GLN A 343 -1.97 -5.98 19.19
CA GLN A 343 -0.99 -7.00 18.82
C GLN A 343 -1.62 -8.38 18.60
N GLY A 344 -2.34 -8.87 19.61
CA GLY A 344 -2.96 -10.20 19.58
C GLY A 344 -4.12 -10.27 18.59
N MET A 345 -5.04 -9.32 18.67
CA MET A 345 -6.24 -9.30 17.82
C MET A 345 -5.89 -9.19 16.34
N LEU A 346 -4.94 -8.32 15.97
CA LEU A 346 -4.52 -8.19 14.57
C LEU A 346 -3.71 -9.40 14.10
N THR A 347 -2.84 -9.96 14.94
CA THR A 347 -2.10 -11.19 14.62
C THR A 347 -3.06 -12.35 14.34
N ASP A 348 -4.06 -12.52 15.19
CA ASP A 348 -5.07 -13.56 15.02
C ASP A 348 -5.91 -13.35 13.75
N LEU A 349 -6.33 -12.11 13.47
CA LEU A 349 -7.03 -11.82 12.22
C LEU A 349 -6.15 -12.06 11.01
N TYR A 350 -4.91 -11.59 11.03
CA TYR A 350 -4.00 -11.71 9.89
C TYR A 350 -3.73 -13.18 9.56
N LYS A 351 -3.49 -14.03 10.57
CA LYS A 351 -3.39 -15.49 10.40
C LYS A 351 -4.68 -16.08 9.83
N TYR A 352 -5.85 -15.61 10.26
CA TYR A 352 -7.12 -16.04 9.70
C TYR A 352 -7.28 -15.64 8.22
N LEU A 353 -6.84 -14.44 7.83
CA LEU A 353 -6.87 -14.01 6.42
C LEU A 353 -5.90 -14.81 5.54
N ILE A 354 -4.76 -15.27 6.08
CA ILE A 354 -3.88 -16.24 5.40
C ILE A 354 -4.62 -17.56 5.20
N TYR A 355 -5.25 -18.10 6.24
CA TYR A 355 -6.02 -19.34 6.17
C TYR A 355 -7.14 -19.27 5.12
N LEU A 356 -7.82 -18.13 5.03
CA LEU A 356 -8.87 -17.89 4.03
C LEU A 356 -8.33 -17.71 2.60
N ASN A 357 -7.02 -17.61 2.40
CA ASN A 357 -6.43 -17.20 1.13
C ASN A 357 -6.93 -15.82 0.65
N ASP A 358 -7.14 -14.87 1.58
CA ASP A 358 -7.78 -13.59 1.29
C ASP A 358 -6.81 -12.39 1.19
N LEU A 359 -5.61 -12.46 1.78
CA LEU A 359 -4.62 -11.38 1.62
C LEU A 359 -4.16 -11.20 0.16
N PRO A 360 -3.69 -10.00 -0.24
CA PRO A 360 -3.11 -9.75 -1.56
C PRO A 360 -2.00 -10.73 -1.95
N PHE A 361 -1.10 -11.06 -1.01
CA PHE A 361 0.05 -11.91 -1.24
C PHE A 361 0.19 -12.97 -0.15
N LEU A 362 0.37 -14.23 -0.56
CA LEU A 362 0.40 -15.37 0.38
C LEU A 362 1.48 -16.40 0.06
N ASP A 363 2.07 -16.35 -1.13
CA ASP A 363 3.09 -17.29 -1.55
C ASP A 363 4.50 -16.66 -1.40
N PRO A 364 5.32 -17.14 -0.45
CA PRO A 364 6.68 -16.65 -0.28
C PRO A 364 7.59 -16.94 -1.50
N ASP A 365 7.23 -17.86 -2.39
CA ASP A 365 8.03 -18.17 -3.58
C ASP A 365 7.99 -17.05 -4.62
N ILE A 366 7.03 -16.12 -4.55
CA ILE A 366 6.97 -14.94 -5.44
C ILE A 366 8.25 -14.09 -5.29
N LEU A 367 8.77 -13.96 -4.07
CA LEU A 367 10.03 -13.25 -3.79
C LEU A 367 11.21 -14.20 -3.58
N LYS A 368 10.94 -15.38 -2.99
CA LYS A 368 11.90 -16.42 -2.65
C LYS A 368 13.08 -15.92 -1.81
N THR A 369 12.87 -14.86 -1.03
CA THR A 369 13.91 -14.17 -0.27
C THR A 369 14.64 -15.08 0.70
N TYR A 370 13.94 -16.03 1.34
CA TYR A 370 14.54 -16.99 2.27
C TYR A 370 15.72 -17.79 1.69
N SER A 371 15.89 -17.83 0.37
CA SER A 371 17.01 -18.49 -0.32
C SER A 371 18.15 -17.55 -0.74
N LYS A 372 17.98 -16.24 -0.57
CA LYS A 372 18.90 -15.18 -1.02
C LYS A 372 19.98 -14.87 0.02
N THR A 373 20.73 -15.89 0.46
CA THR A 373 21.69 -15.82 1.58
C THR A 373 22.76 -14.74 1.42
N ASN A 374 23.12 -14.36 0.19
CA ASN A 374 24.11 -13.30 -0.07
C ASN A 374 23.62 -11.89 0.32
N TYR A 375 22.33 -11.72 0.56
CA TYR A 375 21.70 -10.45 0.89
C TYR A 375 21.10 -10.44 2.29
N LEU A 376 21.32 -11.48 3.08
CA LEU A 376 20.70 -11.64 4.40
C LEU A 376 21.78 -11.88 5.45
N ASN A 377 21.55 -11.36 6.65
CA ASN A 377 22.41 -11.64 7.80
C ASN A 377 22.11 -13.02 8.40
N GLY A 378 20.84 -13.43 8.35
CA GLY A 378 20.37 -14.73 8.82
C GLY A 378 20.29 -15.80 7.74
N THR A 379 20.22 -17.06 8.16
CA THR A 379 19.86 -18.19 7.30
C THR A 379 18.41 -18.57 7.54
N TYR A 380 17.61 -18.65 6.48
CA TYR A 380 16.17 -18.89 6.57
C TYR A 380 15.76 -20.13 5.78
N LYS A 381 14.57 -20.64 6.10
CA LYS A 381 13.88 -21.69 5.35
C LYS A 381 12.61 -21.09 4.76
N LYS A 382 12.04 -21.78 3.76
CA LYS A 382 10.73 -21.41 3.21
C LYS A 382 9.71 -21.33 4.35
N PRO A 383 9.02 -20.19 4.54
CA PRO A 383 7.97 -20.10 5.55
C PRO A 383 6.81 -21.02 5.19
N VAL A 384 6.29 -21.72 6.19
CA VAL A 384 5.14 -22.63 6.05
C VAL A 384 4.10 -22.23 7.08
N PHE A 385 2.98 -21.71 6.60
CA PHE A 385 1.88 -21.29 7.45
C PHE A 385 1.07 -22.49 7.93
N ASN A 386 0.70 -22.48 9.21
CA ASN A 386 -0.31 -23.35 9.78
C ASN A 386 -1.18 -22.53 10.74
N ILE A 387 -2.50 -22.58 10.56
CA ILE A 387 -3.41 -21.90 11.49
C ILE A 387 -3.53 -22.69 12.80
N ASN A 388 -3.49 -22.00 13.92
CA ASN A 388 -3.83 -22.60 15.21
C ASN A 388 -5.35 -22.91 15.22
N PRO A 389 -5.80 -24.15 15.48
CA PRO A 389 -7.22 -24.49 15.58
C PRO A 389 -7.97 -23.67 16.64
N LYS A 390 -7.25 -23.08 17.60
CA LYS A 390 -7.79 -22.19 18.64
C LYS A 390 -7.81 -20.71 18.25
N ASN A 391 -7.47 -20.36 17.01
CA ASN A 391 -7.54 -18.97 16.56
C ASN A 391 -8.98 -18.41 16.74
N PRO A 392 -9.17 -17.27 17.42
CA PRO A 392 -10.51 -16.77 17.75
C PRO A 392 -11.39 -16.48 16.52
N PHE A 393 -10.79 -15.98 15.44
CA PHE A 393 -11.53 -15.69 14.20
C PHE A 393 -11.92 -16.99 13.48
N LEU A 394 -11.07 -18.00 13.48
CA LEU A 394 -11.41 -19.33 12.94
C LEU A 394 -12.58 -19.96 13.70
N LEU A 395 -12.56 -19.90 15.03
CA LEU A 395 -13.63 -20.47 15.85
C LEU A 395 -14.97 -19.72 15.67
N LYS A 396 -14.91 -18.39 15.55
CA LYS A 396 -16.08 -17.54 15.34
C LYS A 396 -16.68 -17.67 13.94
N TYR A 397 -15.86 -17.53 12.91
CA TYR A 397 -16.32 -17.40 11.52
C TYR A 397 -16.22 -18.71 10.72
N LYS A 398 -15.59 -19.75 11.25
CA LYS A 398 -15.59 -21.12 10.69
C LYS A 398 -15.17 -21.22 9.21
N GLY A 399 -14.25 -20.36 8.78
CA GLY A 399 -13.77 -20.32 7.38
C GLY A 399 -14.56 -19.40 6.46
N GLU A 400 -15.52 -18.63 6.99
CA GLU A 400 -16.26 -17.60 6.26
C GLU A 400 -15.67 -16.19 6.44
N GLY A 401 -16.20 -15.23 5.69
CA GLY A 401 -15.84 -13.81 5.83
C GLY A 401 -14.68 -13.34 4.97
N LYS A 402 -14.41 -14.02 3.84
CA LYS A 402 -13.56 -13.46 2.78
C LYS A 402 -14.14 -12.15 2.28
N TRP A 403 -13.29 -11.18 1.94
CA TRP A 403 -13.78 -9.95 1.34
C TRP A 403 -14.11 -10.11 -0.15
N ASN A 404 -13.56 -11.14 -0.79
CA ASN A 404 -13.73 -11.43 -2.22
C ASN A 404 -14.86 -12.41 -2.49
#